data_AF-A0A4Q5PC12-F1
#
_entry.id   AF-A0A4Q5PC12-F1
#
_cell.length_a   1.000
_cell.length_b   1.000
_cell.length_c   1.000
_cell.angle_alpha   90.00
_cell.angle_beta   90.00
_cell.angle_gamma   90.00
#
_symmetry.space_group_name_H-M   'P 1'
#
loop_
_entity.id
_entity.type
_entity.pdbx_description
1 polymer ?
#
loop_
_entity_poly.entity_id
_entity_poly.type
_entity_poly.pdbx_seq_one_letter_code
_entity_poly.pdbx_strand_id
1 'polypeptide(L)'
;MKSRAISFVIVLLFSLIGPFSQSSFSYSNLVLFEEGKQLSRLYKSMDIEHLWQSGKHVDWETGLNDNPYATSGIKTHCSAFAAAACKRMGIYLLRPPEHSEILLASAQFDWLKSELAHNLGWRQISDPNLLKIYIKAQDYANKGMMVVASYKNVNPYKPGHIAIVTPSNLSVEEISKKGPKLIMSSNKNYSSII
;
A
#
# COMPACT_ATOMS: atom_id res chain seq x y z
N MET A 1 4.73 -21.34 -24.61
CA MET A 1 3.99 -21.04 -23.36
C MET A 1 4.02 -19.54 -23.13
N LYS A 2 2.91 -18.83 -23.39
CA LYS A 2 2.81 -17.39 -23.11
C LYS A 2 2.50 -17.22 -21.64
N SER A 3 3.48 -16.75 -20.87
CA SER A 3 3.27 -16.28 -19.50
C SER A 3 2.19 -15.22 -19.51
N ARG A 4 1.07 -15.48 -18.83
CA ARG A 4 0.00 -14.49 -18.65
C ARG A 4 0.56 -13.42 -17.71
N ALA A 5 0.88 -12.25 -18.27
CA ALA A 5 1.30 -11.08 -17.52
C ALA A 5 0.21 -10.75 -16.48
N ILE A 6 0.58 -10.83 -15.21
CA ILE A 6 -0.24 -10.37 -14.08
C ILE A 6 -0.29 -8.83 -14.20
N SER A 7 -1.49 -8.28 -14.33
CA SER A 7 -1.70 -6.83 -14.38
C SER A 7 -1.41 -6.18 -13.02
N PHE A 8 -0.62 -5.11 -13.04
CA PHE A 8 -0.06 -4.36 -11.92
C PHE A 8 -0.17 -2.87 -12.28
N VAL A 9 -0.40 -1.84 -11.44
CA VAL A 9 -0.55 -1.62 -10.00
C VAL A 9 -1.28 -0.27 -9.83
N ILE A 10 -2.03 -0.06 -8.74
CA ILE A 10 -2.86 1.14 -8.61
C ILE A 10 -2.65 1.92 -7.28
N VAL A 11 -2.39 3.23 -7.38
CA VAL A 11 -2.02 4.17 -6.31
C VAL A 11 -3.22 5.01 -5.87
N LEU A 12 -3.51 5.04 -4.57
CA LEU A 12 -4.36 6.06 -4.00
C LEU A 12 -3.53 7.31 -3.67
N LEU A 13 -3.74 8.40 -4.41
CA LEU A 13 -3.18 9.72 -4.11
C LEU A 13 -4.34 10.66 -3.79
N PHE A 14 -4.38 11.16 -2.56
CA PHE A 14 -5.35 12.17 -2.15
C PHE A 14 -4.96 13.55 -2.69
N SER A 15 -5.83 14.17 -3.48
CA SER A 15 -5.85 15.62 -3.67
C SER A 15 -7.25 16.13 -3.35
N LEU A 16 -7.38 16.87 -2.26
CA LEU A 16 -8.57 17.67 -1.98
C LEU A 16 -8.69 18.75 -3.07
N ILE A 17 -9.83 18.81 -3.77
CA ILE A 17 -10.50 19.96 -4.41
C ILE A 17 -11.25 19.52 -5.71
N GLY A 18 -12.56 19.79 -5.78
CA GLY A 18 -13.32 19.91 -7.05
C GLY A 18 -14.71 19.24 -7.07
N PRO A 19 -15.81 19.95 -7.46
CA PRO A 19 -17.19 19.46 -7.31
C PRO A 19 -17.72 18.60 -8.47
N PHE A 20 -18.62 17.68 -8.10
CA PHE A 20 -19.76 17.05 -8.81
C PHE A 20 -19.67 16.62 -10.29
N SER A 21 -19.87 15.31 -10.52
CA SER A 21 -21.00 14.80 -11.34
C SER A 21 -21.28 13.32 -11.03
N GLN A 22 -22.57 12.96 -10.91
CA GLN A 22 -23.02 11.61 -10.57
C GLN A 22 -23.15 10.74 -11.83
N SER A 23 -22.36 9.66 -11.88
CA SER A 23 -22.65 8.47 -12.68
C SER A 23 -22.97 7.30 -11.75
N SER A 24 -24.12 6.67 -11.95
CA SER A 24 -24.60 5.50 -11.19
C SER A 24 -23.81 4.25 -11.58
N PHE A 25 -22.75 3.99 -10.83
CA PHE A 25 -22.09 2.68 -10.84
C PHE A 25 -22.88 1.76 -9.89
N SER A 26 -23.41 0.64 -10.40
CA SER A 26 -24.03 -0.37 -9.54
C SER A 26 -22.94 -1.25 -8.93
N TYR A 27 -22.55 -0.95 -7.69
CA TYR A 27 -21.57 -1.74 -6.94
C TYR A 27 -22.26 -2.84 -6.12
N SER A 28 -23.13 -3.63 -6.73
CA SER A 28 -23.74 -4.77 -6.05
C SER A 28 -22.75 -5.93 -5.98
N ASN A 29 -21.93 -5.91 -4.93
CA ASN A 29 -20.98 -6.91 -4.44
C ASN A 29 -19.58 -6.93 -5.08
N LEU A 30 -18.57 -6.61 -4.27
CA LEU A 30 -17.17 -6.86 -4.60
C LEU A 30 -16.88 -8.36 -4.50
N VAL A 31 -16.27 -8.92 -5.54
CA VAL A 31 -15.93 -10.34 -5.61
C VAL A 31 -14.47 -10.52 -5.20
N LEU A 32 -14.20 -11.43 -4.25
CA LEU A 32 -12.84 -11.84 -3.89
C LEU A 32 -12.39 -13.02 -4.77
N PHE A 33 -11.50 -12.75 -5.72
CA PHE A 33 -10.95 -13.74 -6.65
C PHE A 33 -9.85 -14.59 -6.02
N GLU A 34 -9.50 -15.72 -6.65
CA GLU A 34 -8.44 -16.62 -6.15
C GLU A 34 -7.07 -15.93 -6.10
N GLU A 35 -6.78 -15.06 -7.06
CA GLU A 35 -5.57 -14.22 -7.09
C GLU A 35 -5.53 -13.28 -5.88
N GLY A 36 -6.67 -12.69 -5.50
CA GLY A 36 -6.81 -11.93 -4.26
C GLY A 36 -6.54 -12.79 -3.03
N LYS A 37 -7.06 -14.03 -2.98
CA LYS A 37 -6.78 -14.95 -1.86
C LYS A 37 -5.29 -15.33 -1.79
N GLN A 38 -4.63 -15.52 -2.93
CA GLN A 38 -3.18 -15.75 -3.01
C GLN A 38 -2.41 -14.55 -2.47
N LEU A 39 -2.80 -13.34 -2.87
CA LEU A 39 -2.20 -12.10 -2.39
C LEU A 39 -2.35 -11.93 -0.87
N SER A 40 -3.53 -12.22 -0.31
CA SER A 40 -3.72 -12.23 1.15
C SER A 40 -2.83 -13.26 1.85
N ARG A 41 -2.61 -14.45 1.26
CA ARG A 41 -1.68 -15.45 1.84
C ARG A 41 -0.24 -14.95 1.83
N LEU A 42 0.19 -14.29 0.75
CA LEU A 42 1.51 -13.67 0.67
C LEU A 42 1.69 -12.62 1.77
N TYR A 43 0.75 -11.69 1.92
CA TYR A 43 0.81 -10.67 2.98
C TYR A 43 0.86 -11.28 4.38
N LYS A 44 0.06 -12.32 4.65
CA LYS A 44 0.11 -13.04 5.93
C LYS A 44 1.45 -13.73 6.19
N SER A 45 2.08 -14.29 5.15
CA SER A 45 3.41 -14.93 5.25
C SER A 45 4.54 -13.95 5.58
N MET A 46 4.28 -12.64 5.50
CA MET A 46 5.24 -11.61 5.91
C MET A 46 5.19 -11.32 7.41
N ASP A 47 4.25 -11.90 8.16
CA ASP A 47 4.22 -11.85 9.64
C ASP A 47 4.46 -10.46 10.25
N ILE A 48 3.79 -9.44 9.68
CA ILE A 48 4.01 -8.03 10.03
C ILE A 48 3.75 -7.74 11.52
N GLU A 49 2.96 -8.55 12.22
CA GLU A 49 2.69 -8.34 13.65
C GLU A 49 3.93 -8.61 14.52
N HIS A 50 4.87 -9.41 14.03
CA HIS A 50 6.11 -9.75 14.74
C HIS A 50 7.36 -9.13 14.09
N LEU A 51 7.33 -8.84 12.79
CA LEU A 51 8.41 -8.23 12.01
C LEU A 51 8.18 -6.73 11.78
N TRP A 52 9.22 -5.99 11.36
CA TRP A 52 9.16 -4.53 11.20
C TRP A 52 8.67 -3.81 12.47
N GLN A 53 9.18 -4.23 13.63
CA GLN A 53 8.75 -3.72 14.93
C GLN A 53 9.17 -2.26 15.11
N SER A 54 8.21 -1.40 15.48
CA SER A 54 8.51 -0.02 15.85
C SER A 54 9.44 0.01 17.07
N GLY A 55 10.38 0.95 17.08
CA GLY A 55 11.36 1.09 18.17
C GLY A 55 12.65 0.30 17.95
N LYS A 56 12.78 -0.43 16.83
CA LYS A 56 13.94 -1.27 16.52
C LYS A 56 14.48 -0.96 15.12
N HIS A 57 15.79 -1.05 14.94
CA HIS A 57 16.38 -1.07 13.61
C HIS A 57 16.13 -2.46 13.01
N VAL A 58 15.69 -2.48 11.76
CA VAL A 58 15.32 -3.70 11.06
C VAL A 58 15.94 -3.71 9.68
N ASP A 59 16.28 -4.89 9.20
CA ASP A 59 16.54 -5.09 7.78
C ASP A 59 15.24 -4.80 7.01
N TRP A 60 15.26 -3.83 6.10
CA TRP A 60 14.05 -3.32 5.45
C TRP A 60 13.28 -4.40 4.67
N GLU A 61 13.99 -5.41 4.15
CA GLU A 61 13.44 -6.45 3.28
C GLU A 61 12.80 -7.60 4.06
N THR A 62 13.41 -7.98 5.18
CA THR A 62 12.98 -9.12 6.00
C THR A 62 12.18 -8.69 7.22
N GLY A 63 12.35 -7.45 7.70
CA GLY A 63 11.77 -6.93 8.93
C GLY A 63 12.40 -7.49 10.20
N LEU A 64 13.50 -8.25 10.09
CA LEU A 64 14.25 -8.78 11.23
C LEU A 64 15.10 -7.68 11.86
N ASN A 65 15.19 -7.70 13.18
CA ASN A 65 16.13 -6.81 13.87
C ASN A 65 17.56 -7.22 13.53
N ASP A 66 18.32 -6.29 12.99
CA ASP A 66 19.68 -6.50 12.49
C ASP A 66 20.72 -5.67 13.26
N ASN A 67 20.29 -4.64 14.00
CA ASN A 67 21.17 -3.83 14.85
C ASN A 67 20.52 -3.45 16.20
N PRO A 68 20.87 -4.13 17.31
CA PRO A 68 20.32 -3.84 18.63
C PRO A 68 20.87 -2.55 19.27
N TYR A 69 21.97 -2.00 18.76
CA TYR A 69 22.61 -0.79 19.29
C TYR A 69 22.30 0.47 18.45
N ALA A 70 21.42 0.35 17.46
CA ALA A 70 21.05 1.46 16.61
C ALA A 70 20.34 2.57 17.39
N THR A 71 20.82 3.80 17.23
CA THR A 71 20.23 5.00 17.82
C THR A 71 19.40 5.81 16.82
N SER A 72 19.39 5.39 15.55
CA SER A 72 18.64 6.00 14.45
C SER A 72 18.00 4.91 13.57
N GLY A 73 17.03 5.28 12.73
CA GLY A 73 16.28 4.29 11.92
C GLY A 73 15.32 3.42 12.73
N ILE A 74 15.15 3.66 14.02
CA ILE A 74 14.36 2.81 14.93
C ILE A 74 12.86 3.16 15.02
N LYS A 75 12.32 3.97 14.10
CA LYS A 75 10.93 4.44 14.21
C LYS A 75 9.96 3.41 13.63
N THR A 76 8.91 3.86 12.94
CA THR A 76 7.97 3.00 12.24
C THR A 76 8.46 2.71 10.83
N HIS A 77 8.07 1.56 10.29
CA HIS A 77 8.67 0.97 9.10
C HIS A 77 7.69 0.81 7.94
N CYS A 78 6.64 1.64 7.90
CA CYS A 78 5.55 1.54 6.92
C CYS A 78 6.03 1.46 5.47
N SER A 79 7.00 2.29 5.08
CA SER A 79 7.59 2.33 3.75
C SER A 79 8.50 1.15 3.43
N ALA A 80 9.25 0.66 4.43
CA ALA A 80 10.09 -0.52 4.29
C ALA A 80 9.22 -1.77 4.09
N PHE A 81 8.18 -1.95 4.91
CA PHE A 81 7.21 -3.02 4.76
C PHE A 81 6.51 -2.99 3.39
N ALA A 82 6.04 -1.82 2.94
CA ALA A 82 5.42 -1.68 1.63
C ALA A 82 6.38 -2.05 0.49
N ALA A 83 7.64 -1.61 0.58
CA ALA A 83 8.68 -1.95 -0.39
C ALA A 83 9.01 -3.45 -0.41
N ALA A 84 9.12 -4.08 0.76
CA ALA A 84 9.37 -5.52 0.90
C ALA A 84 8.22 -6.35 0.31
N ALA A 85 6.97 -5.96 0.57
CA ALA A 85 5.80 -6.63 0.01
C ALA A 85 5.76 -6.52 -1.51
N CYS A 86 6.04 -5.34 -2.06
CA CYS A 86 6.17 -5.14 -3.51
C CYS A 86 7.30 -6.02 -4.08
N LYS A 87 8.47 -6.05 -3.42
CA LYS A 87 9.62 -6.86 -3.86
C LYS A 87 9.30 -8.34 -3.92
N ARG A 88 8.60 -8.91 -2.93
CA ARG A 88 8.15 -10.31 -2.93
C ARG A 88 7.24 -10.67 -4.11
N MET A 89 6.57 -9.68 -4.70
CA MET A 89 5.74 -9.84 -5.89
C MET A 89 6.48 -9.53 -7.20
N GLY A 90 7.77 -9.20 -7.16
CA GLY A 90 8.52 -8.75 -8.34
C GLY A 90 8.13 -7.35 -8.80
N ILE A 91 7.46 -6.56 -7.94
CA ILE A 91 7.03 -5.19 -8.24
C ILE A 91 8.05 -4.23 -7.63
N TYR A 92 8.53 -3.28 -8.42
CA TYR A 92 9.40 -2.24 -7.91
C TYR A 92 8.57 -1.12 -7.28
N LEU A 93 8.93 -0.77 -6.04
CA LEU A 93 8.54 0.43 -5.32
C LEU A 93 9.85 1.03 -4.80
N LEU A 94 9.98 2.37 -4.80
CA LEU A 94 11.18 3.05 -4.31
C LEU A 94 11.58 2.52 -2.91
N ARG A 95 12.83 2.09 -2.76
CA ARG A 95 13.32 1.36 -1.61
C ARG A 95 14.85 1.42 -1.47
N PRO A 96 15.43 0.98 -0.35
CA PRO A 96 16.88 0.79 -0.23
C PRO A 96 17.41 -0.37 -1.09
N PRO A 97 18.70 -0.36 -1.46
CA PRO A 97 19.68 0.70 -1.18
C PRO A 97 19.58 1.92 -2.11
N GLU A 98 18.74 1.87 -3.14
CA GLU A 98 18.63 2.95 -4.14
C GLU A 98 18.10 4.27 -3.53
N HIS A 99 17.39 4.20 -2.40
CA HIS A 99 16.97 5.36 -1.61
C HIS A 99 17.07 5.09 -0.11
N SER A 100 17.40 6.13 0.67
CA SER A 100 17.43 6.07 2.14
C SER A 100 16.05 5.75 2.73
N GLU A 101 16.02 5.02 3.84
CA GLU A 101 14.80 4.77 4.64
C GLU A 101 14.27 6.04 5.32
N ILE A 102 15.13 7.04 5.52
CA ILE A 102 14.75 8.33 6.12
C ILE A 102 13.76 9.04 5.20
N LEU A 103 12.55 9.33 5.71
CA LEU A 103 11.45 9.97 4.97
C LEU A 103 11.01 9.20 3.71
N LEU A 104 11.30 7.89 3.64
CA LEU A 104 11.04 7.07 2.45
C LEU A 104 9.57 7.06 2.04
N ALA A 105 8.61 7.07 2.98
CA ALA A 105 7.19 7.14 2.63
C ALA A 105 6.82 8.40 1.80
N SER A 106 7.44 9.54 2.13
CA SER A 106 7.26 10.78 1.37
C SER A 106 7.94 10.69 0.00
N ALA A 107 9.14 10.10 -0.07
CA ALA A 107 9.83 9.88 -1.33
C ALA A 107 9.09 8.89 -2.24
N GLN A 108 8.51 7.84 -1.67
CA GLN A 108 7.63 6.89 -2.37
C GLN A 108 6.40 7.59 -2.93
N PHE A 109 5.77 8.49 -2.18
CA PHE A 109 4.64 9.29 -2.68
C PHE A 109 5.01 10.09 -3.93
N ASP A 110 6.15 10.79 -3.91
CA ASP A 110 6.61 11.58 -5.06
C ASP A 110 7.02 10.68 -6.23
N TRP A 111 7.72 9.57 -5.94
CA TRP A 111 8.14 8.60 -6.94
C TRP A 111 6.95 7.95 -7.65
N LEU A 112 5.87 7.63 -6.93
CA LEU A 112 4.64 7.06 -7.48
C LEU A 112 3.94 7.99 -8.49
N LYS A 113 4.26 9.28 -8.48
CA LYS A 113 3.79 10.29 -9.45
C LYS A 113 4.72 10.47 -10.66
N SER A 114 5.90 9.86 -10.64
CA SER A 114 6.90 10.01 -11.69
C SER A 114 6.55 9.20 -12.94
N GLU A 115 7.10 9.61 -14.09
CA GLU A 115 7.05 8.83 -15.32
C GLU A 115 7.68 7.44 -15.16
N LEU A 116 8.72 7.32 -14.33
CA LEU A 116 9.37 6.03 -14.06
C LEU A 116 8.39 5.05 -13.40
N ALA A 117 7.68 5.47 -12.36
CA ALA A 117 6.67 4.62 -11.73
C ALA A 117 5.54 4.27 -12.72
N HIS A 118 5.12 5.23 -13.54
CA HIS A 118 4.13 4.98 -14.60
C HIS A 118 4.63 3.95 -15.62
N ASN A 119 5.87 4.05 -16.08
CA ASN A 119 6.47 3.10 -17.03
C ASN A 119 6.66 1.70 -16.43
N LEU A 120 6.79 1.61 -15.10
CA LEU A 120 6.82 0.35 -14.35
C LEU A 120 5.43 -0.20 -13.99
N GLY A 121 4.36 0.45 -14.46
CA GLY A 121 2.98 -0.06 -14.34
C GLY A 121 2.14 0.57 -13.22
N TRP A 122 2.69 1.48 -12.42
CA TRP A 122 1.90 2.19 -11.40
C TRP A 122 0.90 3.16 -12.06
N ARG A 123 -0.34 3.18 -11.59
CA ARG A 123 -1.42 4.06 -12.09
C ARG A 123 -2.17 4.67 -10.92
N GLN A 124 -2.51 5.95 -10.94
CA GLN A 124 -3.33 6.53 -9.89
C GLN A 124 -4.81 6.08 -10.01
N ILE A 125 -5.47 5.68 -8.91
CA ILE A 125 -6.94 5.75 -8.82
C ILE A 125 -7.31 7.21 -8.67
N SER A 126 -7.89 7.76 -9.72
CA SER A 126 -8.57 9.04 -9.69
C SER A 126 -10.07 8.85 -9.87
N ASP A 127 -10.85 9.49 -9.01
CA ASP A 127 -12.29 9.64 -9.18
C ASP A 127 -12.72 10.90 -8.41
N PRO A 128 -13.64 11.73 -8.93
CA PRO A 128 -14.16 12.88 -8.17
C PRO A 128 -14.86 12.46 -6.88
N ASN A 129 -15.29 11.20 -6.75
CA ASN A 129 -15.92 10.69 -5.55
C ASN A 129 -14.97 9.76 -4.78
N LEU A 130 -14.62 10.16 -3.55
CA LEU A 130 -13.74 9.41 -2.65
C LEU A 130 -14.24 7.99 -2.35
N LEU A 131 -15.55 7.78 -2.27
CA LEU A 131 -16.11 6.45 -2.07
C LEU A 131 -15.81 5.55 -3.29
N LYS A 132 -15.93 6.07 -4.50
CA LYS A 132 -15.58 5.31 -5.72
C LYS A 132 -14.10 4.98 -5.75
N ILE A 133 -13.25 5.87 -5.24
CA ILE A 133 -11.82 5.62 -5.06
C ILE A 133 -11.59 4.41 -4.13
N TYR A 134 -12.22 4.39 -2.96
CA TYR A 134 -12.09 3.29 -1.99
C TYR A 134 -12.60 1.96 -2.53
N ILE A 135 -13.75 1.97 -3.21
CA ILE A 135 -14.33 0.77 -3.79
C ILE A 135 -13.42 0.21 -4.90
N LYS A 136 -12.89 1.08 -5.79
CA LYS A 136 -11.92 0.67 -6.81
C LYS A 136 -10.66 0.07 -6.19
N ALA A 137 -10.12 0.69 -5.14
CA ALA A 137 -8.94 0.18 -4.45
C ALA A 137 -9.17 -1.24 -3.90
N GLN A 138 -10.29 -1.46 -3.22
CA GLN A 138 -10.65 -2.77 -2.70
C GLN A 138 -10.89 -3.80 -3.82
N ASP A 139 -11.60 -3.41 -4.89
CA ASP A 139 -11.85 -4.25 -6.06
C ASP A 139 -10.55 -4.70 -6.74
N TYR A 140 -9.59 -3.80 -6.93
CA TYR A 140 -8.29 -4.12 -7.50
C TYR A 140 -7.48 -5.07 -6.62
N ALA A 141 -7.45 -4.83 -5.30
CA ALA A 141 -6.83 -5.77 -4.36
C ALA A 141 -7.51 -7.15 -4.42
N ASN A 142 -8.85 -7.18 -4.47
CA ASN A 142 -9.63 -8.42 -4.56
C ASN A 142 -9.36 -9.22 -5.85
N LYS A 143 -8.92 -8.55 -6.92
CA LYS A 143 -8.46 -9.15 -8.18
C LYS A 143 -6.98 -9.57 -8.16
N GLY A 144 -6.29 -9.42 -7.03
CA GLY A 144 -4.89 -9.80 -6.87
C GLY A 144 -3.89 -8.72 -7.31
N MET A 145 -4.34 -7.48 -7.55
CA MET A 145 -3.43 -6.38 -7.87
C MET A 145 -2.82 -5.80 -6.60
N MET A 146 -1.53 -5.43 -6.66
CA MET A 146 -0.92 -4.60 -5.62
C MET A 146 -1.58 -3.21 -5.65
N VAL A 147 -1.94 -2.71 -4.47
CA VAL A 147 -2.57 -1.41 -4.30
C VAL A 147 -2.02 -0.77 -3.04
N VAL A 148 -1.53 0.46 -3.15
CA VAL A 148 -0.98 1.21 -2.01
C VAL A 148 -1.76 2.50 -1.77
N ALA A 149 -1.95 2.82 -0.49
CA ALA A 149 -2.41 4.12 -0.03
C ALA A 149 -1.22 4.91 0.48
N SER A 150 -0.86 6.00 -0.20
CA SER A 150 0.31 6.80 0.15
C SER A 150 -0.09 8.23 0.50
N TYR A 151 0.55 8.76 1.54
CA TYR A 151 0.35 10.11 2.05
C TYR A 151 1.71 10.77 2.28
N LYS A 152 1.88 11.99 1.76
CA LYS A 152 3.04 12.84 2.04
C LYS A 152 2.67 13.89 3.08
N ASN A 153 3.51 14.02 4.10
CA ASN A 153 3.34 15.07 5.11
C ASN A 153 3.53 16.46 4.50
N VAL A 154 2.69 17.42 4.89
CA VAL A 154 2.81 18.81 4.45
C VAL A 154 4.11 19.43 4.96
N ASN A 155 4.57 19.02 6.16
CA ASN A 155 5.87 19.42 6.66
C ASN A 155 6.96 18.47 6.09
N PRO A 156 7.91 18.97 5.28
CA PRO A 156 8.91 18.14 4.62
C PRO A 156 9.89 17.46 5.59
N TYR A 157 9.96 17.92 6.85
CA TYR A 157 10.81 17.34 7.89
C TYR A 157 10.08 16.28 8.74
N LYS A 158 8.82 15.97 8.42
CA LYS A 158 8.04 14.92 9.08
C LYS A 158 7.78 13.76 8.11
N PRO A 159 7.76 12.51 8.60
CA PRO A 159 7.50 11.36 7.73
C PRO A 159 6.08 11.40 7.18
N GLY A 160 5.94 10.98 5.93
CA GLY A 160 4.67 10.56 5.35
C GLY A 160 4.22 9.20 5.87
N HIS A 161 3.26 8.59 5.18
CA HIS A 161 2.78 7.24 5.50
C HIS A 161 2.41 6.48 4.24
N ILE A 162 2.58 5.16 4.26
CA ILE A 162 2.13 4.28 3.20
C ILE A 162 1.58 2.99 3.80
N ALA A 163 0.46 2.53 3.27
CA ALA A 163 -0.19 1.28 3.63
C ALA A 163 -0.55 0.49 2.37
N ILE A 164 -0.72 -0.82 2.52
CA ILE A 164 -1.13 -1.70 1.43
C ILE A 164 -2.62 -2.02 1.60
N VAL A 165 -3.40 -1.94 0.53
CA VAL A 165 -4.78 -2.43 0.53
C VAL A 165 -4.77 -3.95 0.42
N THR A 166 -5.40 -4.62 1.38
CA THR A 166 -5.45 -6.07 1.44
C THR A 166 -6.79 -6.61 0.89
N PRO A 167 -6.77 -7.74 0.17
CA PRO A 167 -7.99 -8.37 -0.33
C PRO A 167 -8.97 -8.72 0.80
N SER A 168 -10.27 -8.55 0.56
CA SER A 168 -11.32 -8.77 1.55
C SER A 168 -12.70 -8.96 0.92
N ASN A 169 -13.63 -9.51 1.70
CA ASN A 169 -15.04 -9.64 1.34
C ASN A 169 -15.89 -8.47 1.87
N LEU A 170 -15.28 -7.29 2.13
CA LEU A 170 -16.03 -6.12 2.59
C LEU A 170 -17.09 -5.73 1.57
N SER A 171 -18.29 -5.46 2.07
CA SER A 171 -19.36 -4.85 1.30
C SER A 171 -19.06 -3.37 1.01
N VAL A 172 -19.74 -2.80 0.02
CA VAL A 172 -19.67 -1.37 -0.30
C VAL A 172 -20.12 -0.51 0.88
N GLU A 173 -21.07 -0.99 1.68
CA GLU A 173 -21.53 -0.30 2.88
C GLU A 173 -20.45 -0.27 3.97
N GLU A 174 -19.69 -1.36 4.13
CA GLU A 174 -18.57 -1.37 5.07
C GLU A 174 -17.44 -0.45 4.61
N ILE A 175 -17.13 -0.47 3.31
CA ILE A 175 -16.12 0.40 2.71
C ILE A 175 -16.51 1.87 2.80
N SER A 176 -17.80 2.20 2.68
CA SER A 176 -18.25 3.59 2.81
C SER A 176 -18.12 4.14 4.22
N LYS A 177 -18.26 3.28 5.23
CA LYS A 177 -18.16 3.66 6.64
C LYS A 177 -16.71 3.71 7.15
N LYS A 178 -15.85 2.82 6.64
CA LYS A 178 -14.53 2.56 7.24
C LYS A 178 -13.37 2.80 6.27
N GLY A 179 -13.59 2.53 4.99
CA GLY A 179 -12.58 2.57 3.95
C GLY A 179 -12.18 1.17 3.50
N PRO A 180 -11.18 1.06 2.61
CA PRO A 180 -10.67 -0.24 2.17
C PRO A 180 -9.90 -0.92 3.31
N LYS A 181 -9.80 -2.25 3.25
CA LYS A 181 -9.03 -3.01 4.22
C LYS A 181 -7.54 -2.78 4.00
N LEU A 182 -6.79 -2.50 5.06
CA LEU A 182 -5.35 -2.21 5.01
C LEU A 182 -4.51 -3.21 5.81
N ILE A 183 -3.26 -3.36 5.41
CA ILE A 183 -2.16 -3.96 6.17
C ILE A 183 -1.00 -2.95 6.22
N MET A 184 -0.44 -2.70 7.41
CA MET A 184 0.60 -1.67 7.58
C MET A 184 1.46 -1.84 8.83
N SER A 185 2.70 -1.39 8.74
CA SER A 185 3.54 -1.13 9.91
C SER A 185 3.27 0.27 10.43
N SER A 186 3.14 0.42 11.76
CA SER A 186 2.96 1.71 12.42
C SER A 186 3.56 1.63 13.84
N ASN A 187 3.21 2.54 14.76
CA ASN A 187 3.59 2.38 16.18
C ASN A 187 3.11 1.03 16.74
N LYS A 188 1.98 0.54 16.22
CA LYS A 188 1.52 -0.84 16.33
C LYS A 188 1.33 -1.40 14.93
N ASN A 189 1.89 -2.56 14.64
CA ASN A 189 1.68 -3.19 13.34
C ASN A 189 0.27 -3.77 13.27
N TYR A 190 -0.36 -3.68 12.09
CA TYR A 190 -1.70 -4.19 11.85
C TYR A 190 -1.65 -5.14 10.65
N SER A 191 -1.91 -6.43 10.88
CA SER A 191 -2.14 -7.40 9.79
C SER A 191 -3.45 -7.15 9.05
N SER A 192 -4.37 -6.41 9.67
CA SER A 192 -5.68 -6.06 9.16
C SER A 192 -6.27 -4.88 9.94
N ILE A 193 -6.63 -3.80 9.25
CA ILE A 193 -7.43 -2.69 9.79
C ILE A 193 -8.36 -2.15 8.70
N ILE A 194 -9.49 -1.59 9.14
CA ILE A 194 -10.50 -0.92 8.32
C ILE A 194 -10.75 0.45 8.90
#